data_AF-A0A4Q4BS33-F1
#
_entry.id   AF-A0A4Q4BS33-F1
#
_cell.length_a   1.000
_cell.length_b   1.000
_cell.length_c   1.000
_cell.angle_alpha   90.00
_cell.angle_beta   90.00
_cell.angle_gamma   90.00
#
_symmetry.space_group_name_H-M   'P 1'
#
loop_
_entity.id
_entity.type
_entity.pdbx_description
1 polymer ?
#
loop_
_entity_poly.entity_id
_entity_poly.type
_entity_poly.pdbx_seq_one_letter_code
_entity_poly.pdbx_strand_id
1 'polypeptide(L)'
;MKRFSGWTLASPATLLVVICLVLPVLATIATTFFTPGGPFAPYVTFFGSGFRRTVLWRTIQISVLTTVIAVFVGFLTAYVVSRAPGWLKSILIIAAVFPLLTGVVVRSFAWLIILGKNGILNSTLVSLGLIGEPITMLYTQGAVIVAMVYLFVPLMILTLVGVLEGIPDDLIQASSS
;
A
#
# COMPACT_ATOMS: atom_id res chain seq x y z
N MET A 1 -23.56 -10.34 32.98
CA MET A 1 -22.44 -9.82 33.82
C MET A 1 -21.03 -10.21 33.31
N LYS A 2 -20.81 -11.34 32.59
CA LYS A 2 -19.48 -11.74 32.09
C LYS A 2 -18.87 -10.84 30.99
N ARG A 3 -19.68 -10.13 30.20
CA ARG A 3 -19.20 -9.19 29.15
C ARG A 3 -18.55 -7.92 29.71
N PHE A 4 -19.01 -7.43 30.87
CA PHE A 4 -18.51 -6.19 31.49
C PHE A 4 -17.12 -6.38 32.11
N SER A 5 -16.84 -7.58 32.64
CA SER A 5 -15.54 -7.95 33.21
C SER A 5 -14.41 -7.94 32.15
N GLY A 6 -14.68 -8.44 30.94
CA GLY A 6 -13.72 -8.39 29.83
C GLY A 6 -13.36 -6.96 29.38
N TRP A 7 -14.34 -6.05 29.40
CA TRP A 7 -14.11 -4.64 29.07
C TRP A 7 -13.33 -3.91 30.16
N THR A 8 -13.53 -4.24 31.44
CA THR A 8 -12.76 -3.66 32.54
C THR A 8 -11.31 -4.16 32.59
N LEU A 9 -11.01 -5.36 32.08
CA LEU A 9 -9.62 -5.85 31.97
C LEU A 9 -8.89 -5.26 30.75
N ALA A 10 -9.60 -5.01 29.64
CA ALA A 10 -9.02 -4.38 28.45
C ALA A 10 -8.97 -2.85 28.52
N SER A 11 -9.70 -2.22 29.45
CA SER A 11 -9.79 -0.76 29.55
C SER A 11 -8.44 -0.07 29.78
N PRO A 12 -7.52 -0.49 30.69
CA PRO A 12 -6.26 0.22 30.85
C PRO A 12 -5.37 0.15 29.60
N ALA A 13 -5.33 -1.00 28.92
CA ALA A 13 -4.54 -1.17 27.70
C ALA A 13 -5.11 -0.35 26.53
N THR A 14 -6.42 -0.40 26.32
CA THR A 14 -7.09 0.37 25.26
C THR A 14 -6.98 1.88 25.51
N LEU A 15 -7.14 2.32 26.76
CA LEU A 15 -7.03 3.72 27.14
C LEU A 15 -5.60 4.25 26.95
N LEU A 16 -4.58 3.44 27.28
CA LEU A 16 -3.18 3.79 27.01
C LEU A 16 -2.89 3.92 25.51
N VAL A 17 -3.34 2.97 24.68
CA VAL A 17 -3.16 3.03 23.22
C VAL A 17 -3.84 4.25 22.62
N VAL A 18 -5.08 4.51 23.05
CA VAL A 18 -5.84 5.69 22.60
C VAL A 18 -5.12 6.96 23.01
N ILE A 19 -4.66 7.11 24.25
CA ILE A 19 -3.90 8.29 24.68
C ILE A 19 -2.64 8.45 23.83
N CYS A 20 -1.80 7.43 23.73
CA CYS A 20 -0.53 7.55 23.02
C CYS A 20 -0.68 7.85 21.51
N LEU A 21 -1.75 7.37 20.86
CA LEU A 21 -1.99 7.66 19.44
C LEU A 21 -2.76 8.96 19.20
N VAL A 22 -3.77 9.24 20.03
CA VAL A 22 -4.67 10.39 19.83
C VAL A 22 -4.04 11.67 20.35
N LEU A 23 -3.30 11.64 21.46
CA LEU A 23 -2.65 12.83 22.01
C LEU A 23 -1.72 13.54 21.02
N PRO A 24 -0.78 12.89 20.29
CA PRO A 24 0.05 13.59 19.32
C PRO A 24 -0.77 14.15 18.14
N VAL A 25 -1.83 13.46 17.71
CA VAL A 25 -2.74 13.98 16.67
C VAL A 25 -3.48 15.23 17.19
N LEU A 26 -3.98 15.21 18.42
CA LEU A 26 -4.59 16.39 19.03
C LEU A 26 -3.58 17.52 19.22
N ALA A 27 -2.35 17.21 19.61
CA ALA A 27 -1.28 18.19 19.77
C ALA A 27 -0.94 18.87 18.44
N THR A 28 -0.82 18.10 17.35
CA THR A 28 -0.59 18.67 16.01
C THR A 28 -1.77 19.53 15.55
N ILE A 29 -3.01 19.10 15.78
CA ILE A 29 -4.20 19.91 15.48
C ILE A 29 -4.20 21.20 16.32
N ALA A 30 -3.86 21.11 17.61
CA ALA A 30 -3.81 22.24 18.52
C ALA A 30 -2.84 23.34 18.03
N THR A 31 -1.71 22.97 17.41
CA THR A 31 -0.76 23.95 16.84
C THR A 31 -1.40 24.88 15.82
N THR A 32 -2.45 24.44 15.13
CA THR A 32 -3.24 25.26 14.19
C THR A 32 -3.81 26.49 14.89
N PHE A 33 -4.36 26.32 16.09
CA PHE A 33 -5.03 27.40 16.84
C PHE A 33 -4.05 28.36 17.52
N PHE A 34 -2.84 27.90 17.83
CA PHE A 34 -1.81 28.71 18.49
C PHE A 34 -0.82 29.37 17.52
N THR A 35 -1.09 29.33 16.21
CA THR A 35 -0.20 29.94 15.19
C THR A 35 -0.37 31.46 15.12
N PRO A 36 0.72 32.26 15.06
CA PRO A 36 0.64 33.69 14.79
C PRO A 36 -0.04 33.97 13.43
N GLY A 37 -1.13 34.72 13.43
CA GLY A 37 -1.95 34.99 12.22
C GLY A 37 -3.30 34.26 12.17
N GLY A 38 -3.65 33.50 13.22
CA GLY A 38 -4.94 32.83 13.37
C GLY A 38 -4.99 31.43 12.76
N PRO A 39 -6.07 30.67 13.01
CA PRO A 39 -6.15 29.25 12.68
C PRO A 39 -6.08 28.94 11.18
N PHE A 40 -6.43 29.90 10.33
CA PHE A 40 -6.41 29.71 8.88
C PHE A 40 -5.04 30.01 8.24
N ALA A 41 -4.12 30.68 8.94
CA ALA A 41 -2.83 31.09 8.38
C ALA A 41 -1.97 29.91 7.86
N PRO A 42 -1.83 28.77 8.59
CA PRO A 42 -1.09 27.62 8.09
C PRO A 42 -1.62 27.08 6.75
N TYR A 43 -2.95 27.05 6.58
CA TYR A 43 -3.59 26.53 5.37
C TYR A 43 -3.41 27.47 4.19
N VAL A 44 -3.56 28.78 4.39
CA VAL A 44 -3.31 29.77 3.33
C VAL A 44 -1.85 29.72 2.89
N THR A 45 -0.89 29.60 3.82
CA THR A 45 0.52 29.45 3.42
C THR A 45 0.73 28.14 2.65
N PHE A 46 0.12 27.03 3.11
CA PHE A 46 0.19 25.73 2.45
C PHE A 46 -0.23 25.80 0.99
N PHE A 47 -1.45 26.26 0.75
CA PHE A 47 -2.01 26.38 -0.59
C PHE A 47 -1.44 27.55 -1.38
N GLY A 48 -0.84 28.55 -0.74
CA GLY A 48 -0.14 29.64 -1.41
C GLY A 48 1.18 29.21 -2.06
N SER A 49 1.87 28.24 -1.49
CA SER A 49 3.17 27.80 -2.03
C SER A 49 3.01 26.82 -3.20
N GLY A 50 3.64 27.15 -4.34
CA GLY A 50 3.67 26.27 -5.52
C GLY A 50 4.24 24.89 -5.21
N PHE A 51 5.35 24.83 -4.45
CA PHE A 51 6.02 23.59 -4.09
C PHE A 51 5.11 22.61 -3.31
N ARG A 52 4.42 23.05 -2.25
CA ARG A 52 3.54 22.16 -1.46
C ARG A 52 2.36 21.64 -2.28
N ARG A 53 1.80 22.47 -3.17
CA ARG A 53 0.75 22.05 -4.11
C ARG A 53 1.26 20.99 -5.08
N THR A 54 2.46 21.16 -5.63
CA THR A 54 3.07 20.16 -6.53
C THR A 54 3.31 18.84 -5.82
N VAL A 55 3.82 18.87 -4.58
CA VAL A 55 4.02 17.66 -3.78
C VAL A 55 2.68 16.98 -3.46
N LEU A 56 1.66 17.75 -3.07
CA LEU A 56 0.31 17.22 -2.82
C LEU A 56 -0.25 16.51 -4.05
N TRP A 57 -0.21 17.18 -5.21
CA TRP A 57 -0.72 16.62 -6.45
C TRP A 57 0.03 15.36 -6.88
N ARG A 58 1.37 15.38 -6.74
CA ARG A 58 2.21 14.21 -6.99
C ARG A 58 1.85 13.03 -6.12
N THR A 59 1.60 13.26 -4.82
CA THR A 59 1.18 12.20 -3.89
C THR A 59 -0.16 11.60 -4.30
N ILE A 60 -1.14 12.44 -4.66
CA ILE A 60 -2.45 12.00 -5.15
C ILE A 60 -2.31 11.18 -6.44
N GLN A 61 -1.50 11.65 -7.40
CA GLN A 61 -1.27 10.95 -8.64
C GLN A 61 -0.63 9.58 -8.41
N ILE A 62 0.40 9.50 -7.56
CA ILE A 62 1.08 8.24 -7.23
C ILE A 62 0.12 7.29 -6.52
N SER A 63 -0.68 7.77 -5.56
CA SER A 63 -1.61 6.91 -4.83
C SER A 63 -2.70 6.35 -5.75
N VAL A 64 -3.32 7.20 -6.58
CA VAL A 64 -4.35 6.75 -7.55
C VAL A 64 -3.77 5.72 -8.52
N LEU A 65 -2.61 6.00 -9.11
CA LEU A 65 -2.00 5.09 -10.07
C LEU A 65 -1.61 3.75 -9.43
N THR A 66 -1.04 3.81 -8.22
CA THR A 66 -0.72 2.60 -7.43
C THR A 66 -1.98 1.80 -7.14
N THR A 67 -3.06 2.44 -6.70
CA THR A 67 -4.33 1.78 -6.40
C THR A 67 -4.90 1.11 -7.65
N VAL A 68 -4.94 1.80 -8.79
CA VAL A 68 -5.45 1.23 -10.05
C VAL A 68 -4.65 -0.01 -10.46
N ILE A 69 -3.31 0.07 -10.44
CA ILE A 69 -2.44 -1.06 -10.79
C ILE A 69 -2.62 -2.20 -9.78
N ALA A 70 -2.66 -1.89 -8.49
CA ALA A 70 -2.81 -2.90 -7.43
C ALA A 70 -4.18 -3.60 -7.50
N VAL A 71 -5.26 -2.87 -7.79
CA VAL A 71 -6.59 -3.45 -8.01
C VAL A 71 -6.56 -4.35 -9.24
N PHE A 72 -6.00 -3.89 -10.37
CA PHE A 72 -5.98 -4.67 -11.60
C PHE A 72 -5.19 -5.97 -11.45
N VAL A 73 -3.95 -5.89 -10.97
CA VAL A 73 -3.08 -7.06 -10.77
C VAL A 73 -3.59 -7.95 -9.65
N GLY A 74 -4.01 -7.34 -8.53
CA GLY A 74 -4.53 -8.04 -7.37
C GLY A 74 -5.82 -8.79 -7.69
N PHE A 75 -6.75 -8.17 -8.43
CA PHE A 75 -7.99 -8.82 -8.87
C PHE A 75 -7.71 -9.99 -9.80
N LEU A 76 -6.87 -9.81 -10.82
CA LEU A 76 -6.54 -10.89 -11.75
C LEU A 76 -5.94 -12.09 -11.01
N THR A 77 -5.02 -11.81 -10.09
CA THR A 77 -4.37 -12.86 -9.29
C THR A 77 -5.36 -13.51 -8.33
N ALA A 78 -6.16 -12.72 -7.61
CA ALA A 78 -7.16 -13.22 -6.66
C ALA A 78 -8.22 -14.08 -7.33
N TYR A 79 -8.65 -13.71 -8.54
CA TYR A 79 -9.58 -14.50 -9.33
C TYR A 79 -9.04 -15.90 -9.64
N VAL A 80 -7.78 -16.00 -10.08
CA VAL A 80 -7.13 -17.30 -10.31
C VAL A 80 -6.97 -18.08 -9.01
N VAL A 81 -6.54 -17.42 -7.92
CA VAL A 81 -6.32 -18.04 -6.62
C VAL A 81 -7.62 -18.57 -6.01
N SER A 82 -8.72 -17.83 -6.11
CA SER A 82 -10.03 -18.21 -5.55
C SER A 82 -10.61 -19.48 -6.17
N ARG A 83 -10.22 -19.80 -7.41
CA ARG A 83 -10.65 -21.00 -8.15
C ARG A 83 -9.66 -22.16 -8.06
N ALA A 84 -8.51 -21.96 -7.40
CA ALA A 84 -7.51 -23.01 -7.25
C ALA A 84 -7.93 -24.05 -6.18
N PRO A 85 -7.49 -25.31 -6.30
CA PRO A 85 -7.72 -26.32 -5.26
C PRO A 85 -7.10 -25.88 -3.93
N GLY A 86 -7.72 -26.24 -2.80
CA GLY A 86 -7.43 -25.65 -1.48
C GLY A 86 -5.95 -25.71 -1.04
N TRP A 87 -5.22 -26.77 -1.39
CA TRP A 87 -3.79 -26.89 -1.09
C TRP A 87 -2.95 -25.89 -1.90
N LEU A 88 -3.23 -25.75 -3.20
CA LEU A 88 -2.53 -24.83 -4.08
C LEU A 88 -2.87 -23.38 -3.75
N LYS A 89 -4.13 -23.10 -3.41
CA LYS A 89 -4.57 -21.79 -2.91
C LYS A 89 -3.72 -21.35 -1.71
N SER A 90 -3.55 -22.24 -0.73
CA SER A 90 -2.78 -21.94 0.47
C SER A 90 -1.32 -21.59 0.13
N ILE A 91 -0.71 -22.33 -0.79
CA ILE A 91 0.64 -22.05 -1.29
C ILE A 91 0.70 -20.70 -2.02
N LEU A 92 -0.27 -20.40 -2.89
CA LEU A 92 -0.30 -19.14 -3.65
C LEU A 92 -0.46 -17.92 -2.73
N ILE A 93 -1.31 -18.03 -1.70
CA ILE A 93 -1.47 -16.98 -0.68
C ILE A 93 -0.17 -16.81 0.09
N ILE A 94 0.47 -17.90 0.53
CA ILE A 94 1.77 -17.84 1.22
C ILE A 94 2.81 -17.20 0.32
N ALA A 95 2.88 -17.58 -0.96
CA ALA A 95 3.83 -17.01 -1.91
C ALA A 95 3.60 -15.51 -2.14
N ALA A 96 2.34 -15.05 -2.18
CA ALA A 96 2.01 -13.64 -2.29
C ALA A 96 2.40 -12.84 -1.03
N VAL A 97 2.21 -13.41 0.16
CA VAL A 97 2.46 -12.74 1.45
C VAL A 97 3.92 -12.85 1.89
N PHE A 98 4.64 -13.88 1.46
CA PHE A 98 6.03 -14.14 1.82
C PHE A 98 6.94 -12.90 1.69
N PRO A 99 6.86 -12.08 0.62
CA PRO A 99 7.70 -10.91 0.47
C PRO A 99 7.42 -9.83 1.54
N LEU A 100 6.20 -9.76 2.10
CA LEU A 100 5.85 -8.83 3.18
C LEU A 100 6.49 -9.20 4.52
N LEU A 101 6.87 -10.47 4.72
CA LEU A 101 7.52 -10.93 5.95
C LEU A 101 8.98 -10.44 6.05
N THR A 102 9.53 -9.88 4.96
CA THR A 102 10.89 -9.34 4.95
C THR A 102 10.94 -7.92 5.53
N GLY A 103 12.00 -7.66 6.31
CA GLY A 103 12.22 -6.35 6.93
C GLY A 103 12.31 -5.22 5.88
N VAL A 104 11.82 -4.03 6.25
CA VAL A 104 11.80 -2.85 5.35
C VAL A 104 13.19 -2.54 4.81
N VAL A 105 14.23 -2.66 5.63
CA VAL A 105 15.63 -2.40 5.24
C VAL A 105 16.10 -3.35 4.14
N VAL A 106 15.82 -4.66 4.29
CA VAL A 106 16.19 -5.68 3.30
C VAL A 106 15.51 -5.39 1.97
N ARG A 107 14.21 -5.05 1.99
CA ARG A 107 13.45 -4.69 0.79
C ARG A 107 14.01 -3.45 0.09
N SER A 108 14.41 -2.44 0.85
CA SER A 108 15.04 -1.24 0.28
C SER A 108 16.33 -1.55 -0.47
N PHE A 109 17.19 -2.41 0.10
CA PHE A 109 18.41 -2.85 -0.60
C PHE A 109 18.12 -3.72 -1.82
N ALA A 110 17.13 -4.60 -1.75
CA ALA A 110 16.70 -5.39 -2.90
C ALA A 110 16.26 -4.48 -4.07
N TRP A 111 15.43 -3.47 -3.81
CA TRP A 111 15.02 -2.51 -4.83
C TRP A 111 16.17 -1.67 -5.37
N LEU A 112 17.16 -1.33 -4.54
CA LEU A 112 18.39 -0.65 -4.99
C LEU A 112 19.16 -1.52 -5.99
N ILE A 113 19.33 -2.82 -5.71
CA ILE A 113 20.03 -3.76 -6.60
C ILE A 113 19.24 -3.99 -7.90
N ILE A 114 17.91 -4.01 -7.84
CA ILE A 114 17.07 -4.26 -9.02
C ILE A 114 16.99 -3.02 -9.93
N LEU A 115 16.68 -1.85 -9.36
CA LEU A 115 16.37 -0.61 -10.09
C LEU A 115 17.56 0.35 -10.22
N GLY A 116 18.71 -0.01 -9.63
CA GLY A 116 19.94 0.78 -9.77
C GLY A 116 20.38 0.92 -11.23
N LYS A 117 21.24 1.92 -11.51
CA LYS A 117 21.77 2.14 -12.87
C LYS A 117 22.49 0.91 -13.43
N ASN A 118 23.26 0.23 -12.60
CA ASN A 118 23.91 -1.06 -12.94
C ASN A 118 23.12 -2.26 -12.39
N GLY A 119 21.82 -2.07 -12.13
CA GLY A 119 20.96 -3.08 -11.53
C GLY A 119 20.50 -4.14 -12.52
N ILE A 120 19.87 -5.18 -11.99
CA ILE A 120 19.40 -6.36 -12.76
C ILE A 120 18.44 -5.94 -13.88
N LEU A 121 17.53 -4.98 -13.62
CA LEU A 121 16.55 -4.57 -14.61
C LEU A 121 17.19 -3.80 -15.78
N ASN A 122 18.10 -2.88 -15.49
CA ASN A 122 18.82 -2.15 -16.54
C ASN A 122 19.71 -3.07 -17.38
N SER A 123 20.48 -3.97 -16.73
CA SER A 123 21.38 -4.87 -17.45
C SER A 123 20.63 -5.84 -18.35
N THR A 124 19.46 -6.34 -17.92
CA THR A 124 18.59 -7.20 -18.73
C THR A 124 17.93 -6.45 -19.89
N LEU A 125 17.48 -5.21 -19.70
CA LEU A 125 16.91 -4.42 -20.80
C LEU A 125 17.96 -4.07 -21.87
N VAL A 126 19.20 -3.76 -21.46
CA VAL A 126 20.31 -3.51 -22.38
C VAL A 126 20.70 -4.79 -23.12
N SER A 127 20.81 -5.94 -22.43
CA SER A 127 21.18 -7.20 -23.08
C SER A 127 20.12 -7.71 -24.07
N LEU A 128 18.85 -7.40 -23.84
CA LEU A 128 17.75 -7.65 -24.78
C LEU A 128 17.70 -6.65 -25.95
N GLY A 129 18.52 -5.59 -25.95
CA GLY A 129 18.52 -4.55 -26.97
C GLY A 129 17.30 -3.61 -26.93
N LEU A 130 16.52 -3.63 -25.84
CA LEU A 130 15.33 -2.78 -25.68
C LEU A 130 15.69 -1.31 -25.38
N ILE A 131 16.86 -1.09 -24.77
CA ILE A 131 17.42 0.23 -24.48
C ILE A 131 18.90 0.28 -24.87
N GLY A 132 19.37 1.41 -25.40
CA GLY A 132 20.77 1.60 -25.80
C GLY A 132 21.72 1.86 -24.63
N GLU A 133 21.22 2.44 -23.54
CA GLU A 133 22.00 2.72 -22.33
C GLU A 133 21.16 2.59 -21.05
N PRO A 134 21.79 2.34 -19.88
CA PRO A 134 21.06 2.22 -18.62
C PRO A 134 20.37 3.53 -18.21
N ILE A 135 19.07 3.43 -17.90
CA ILE A 135 18.26 4.58 -17.49
C ILE A 135 18.18 4.74 -15.97
N THR A 136 18.04 5.98 -15.50
CA THR A 136 17.90 6.27 -14.07
C THR A 136 16.48 5.93 -13.60
N MET A 137 16.27 4.71 -13.10
CA MET A 137 14.98 4.28 -12.55
C MET A 137 14.86 4.56 -11.06
N LEU A 138 15.93 4.31 -10.29
CA LEU A 138 15.98 4.59 -8.86
C LEU A 138 15.79 6.09 -8.58
N TYR A 139 15.13 6.43 -7.46
CA TYR A 139 14.79 7.80 -7.07
C TYR A 139 13.79 8.53 -7.98
N THR A 140 13.09 7.80 -8.86
CA THR A 140 12.00 8.35 -9.67
C THR A 140 10.62 8.02 -9.07
N GLN A 141 9.58 8.70 -9.57
CA GLN A 141 8.19 8.35 -9.23
C GLN A 141 7.85 6.90 -9.61
N GLY A 142 8.40 6.40 -10.72
CA GLY A 142 8.16 5.02 -11.18
C GLY A 142 8.65 3.98 -10.17
N ALA A 143 9.83 4.18 -9.59
CA ALA A 143 10.34 3.31 -8.54
C ALA A 143 9.44 3.30 -7.29
N VAL A 144 8.89 4.46 -6.91
CA VAL A 144 7.94 4.56 -5.79
C VAL A 144 6.66 3.79 -6.09
N ILE A 145 6.09 3.96 -7.28
CA ILE A 145 4.86 3.25 -7.69
C ILE A 145 5.10 1.73 -7.66
N VAL A 146 6.20 1.26 -8.25
CA VAL A 146 6.54 -0.18 -8.27
C VAL A 146 6.68 -0.73 -6.85
N ALA A 147 7.40 -0.03 -5.97
CA ALA A 147 7.57 -0.46 -4.58
C ALA A 147 6.24 -0.48 -3.80
N MET A 148 5.37 0.50 -4.03
CA MET A 148 4.04 0.55 -3.41
C MET A 148 3.12 -0.55 -3.94
N VAL A 149 3.10 -0.79 -5.26
CA VAL A 149 2.33 -1.90 -5.87
C VAL A 149 2.77 -3.23 -5.28
N TYR A 150 4.08 -3.47 -5.18
CA TYR A 150 4.62 -4.66 -4.53
C TYR A 150 4.14 -4.83 -3.08
N LEU A 151 3.96 -3.74 -2.33
CA LEU A 151 3.47 -3.77 -0.96
C LEU A 151 1.97 -4.04 -0.89
N PHE A 152 1.17 -3.38 -1.74
CA PHE A 152 -0.29 -3.42 -1.65
C PHE A 152 -0.95 -4.58 -2.39
N VAL A 153 -0.33 -5.13 -3.45
CA VAL A 153 -0.89 -6.24 -4.22
C VAL A 153 -1.18 -7.47 -3.34
N PRO A 154 -0.29 -7.94 -2.45
CA PRO A 154 -0.60 -9.10 -1.61
C PRO A 154 -1.78 -8.86 -0.66
N LEU A 155 -1.90 -7.65 -0.12
CA LEU A 155 -3.04 -7.25 0.72
C LEU A 155 -4.33 -7.22 -0.10
N MET A 156 -4.27 -6.75 -1.34
CA MET A 156 -5.39 -6.78 -2.28
C MET A 156 -5.80 -8.22 -2.61
N ILE A 157 -4.83 -9.12 -2.82
CA ILE A 157 -5.10 -10.54 -3.07
C ILE A 157 -5.83 -11.17 -1.88
N LEU A 158 -5.32 -10.97 -0.66
CA LEU A 158 -5.92 -11.53 0.56
C LEU A 158 -7.39 -11.09 0.72
N THR A 159 -7.66 -9.80 0.51
CA THR A 159 -9.01 -9.25 0.65
C THR A 159 -9.95 -9.73 -0.46
N LEU A 160 -9.50 -9.73 -1.71
CA LEU A 160 -10.33 -10.12 -2.85
C LEU A 160 -10.60 -11.62 -2.91
N VAL A 161 -9.66 -12.49 -2.53
CA VAL A 161 -9.89 -13.94 -2.48
C VAL A 161 -11.04 -14.26 -1.52
N GLY A 162 -11.06 -13.66 -0.33
CA GLY A 162 -12.14 -13.86 0.63
C GLY A 162 -13.52 -13.40 0.13
N VAL A 163 -13.56 -12.32 -0.64
CA VAL A 163 -14.81 -11.82 -1.25
C VAL A 163 -15.27 -12.71 -2.40
N LEU A 164 -14.36 -13.11 -3.29
CA LEU A 164 -14.65 -13.94 -4.46
C LEU A 164 -15.14 -15.34 -4.07
N GLU A 165 -14.60 -15.92 -3.01
CA GLU A 165 -15.08 -17.20 -2.46
C GLU A 165 -16.47 -17.09 -1.83
N GLY A 166 -16.89 -15.89 -1.44
CA GLY A 166 -18.22 -15.64 -0.92
C GLY A 166 -19.31 -15.61 -1.99
N ILE A 167 -18.95 -15.61 -3.28
CA ILE A 167 -19.92 -15.58 -4.39
C ILE A 167 -20.39 -17.01 -4.67
N PRO A 168 -21.69 -17.33 -4.49
CA PRO A 168 -22.23 -18.66 -4.79
C PRO A 168 -22.05 -19.02 -6.26
N ASP A 169 -21.66 -20.27 -6.53
CA ASP A 169 -21.48 -20.79 -7.89
C ASP A 169 -22.77 -20.72 -8.72
N ASP A 170 -23.95 -20.85 -8.08
CA ASP A 170 -25.26 -20.79 -8.74
C ASP A 170 -25.50 -19.44 -9.43
N LEU A 171 -25.04 -18.33 -8.83
CA LEU A 171 -25.15 -17.00 -9.44
C LEU A 171 -24.24 -16.88 -10.67
N ILE A 172 -23.06 -17.50 -10.62
CA ILE A 172 -22.12 -17.51 -11.74
C ILE A 172 -22.72 -18.32 -12.90
N GLN A 173 -23.28 -19.50 -12.62
CA GLN A 173 -23.96 -20.33 -13.63
C GLN A 173 -25.15 -19.60 -14.27
N ALA A 174 -26.00 -18.96 -13.47
CA ALA A 174 -27.15 -18.20 -13.96
C ALA A 174 -26.76 -16.99 -14.83
N SER A 175 -25.59 -16.39 -14.60
CA SER A 175 -25.08 -15.29 -15.44
C SER A 175 -24.47 -15.75 -16.77
N SER A 176 -24.15 -17.04 -16.89
CA SER A 176 -23.49 -17.62 -18.07
C SER A 176 -24.46 -18.20 -19.10
N SER A 177 -25.73 -18.37 -18.70
CA SER A 177 -26.86 -18.84 -19.53
C SER A 177 -27.65 -17.67 -20.11
#